data_AF-A0A2M8ATU7-F1
#
_entry.id   AF-A0A2M8ATU7-F1
#
_cell.length_a   1.000
_cell.length_b   1.000
_cell.length_c   1.000
_cell.angle_alpha   90.00
_cell.angle_beta   90.00
_cell.angle_gamma   90.00
#
_symmetry.space_group_name_H-M   'P 1'
#
loop_
_entity.id
_entity.type
_entity.pdbx_description
1 polymer ?
#
loop_
_entity_poly.entity_id
_entity_poly.type
_entity_poly.pdbx_seq_one_letter_code
_entity_poly.pdbx_strand_id
1 'polypeptide(L)'
;MALAILGLVAAGLLMLWIKGKSSGNERMKEIAQMIEIGAKAYLKRQIITISIITAVIFVALSLLYNLNTSIGFLIGAVCSLMAGYIGMRVAVMANVRTTHAASSSQLVAMKVAFNGGAVTGLLVIGLALLSVGAFYKFTGGNMQCLIGLALGSSLISVFARLGGGIYTKAADVGADLVGKIESSMAEDDPRNPAVIADNVGDNVGDCAGMAADVFETYVVSLIGAMIVGKLTCGTGSAVLLPIILGGISVIGKPGTAPVFLDKRRFIW
;
A
#
# COMPACT_ATOMS: atom_id res chain seq x y z
N MET A 1 -8.23 -2.25 -18.03
CA MET A 1 -8.75 -0.94 -17.56
C MET A 1 -10.07 -1.08 -16.81
N ALA A 2 -11.16 -1.56 -17.43
CA ALA A 2 -12.45 -1.72 -16.73
C ALA A 2 -12.35 -2.53 -15.42
N LEU A 3 -11.62 -3.66 -15.44
CA LEU A 3 -11.39 -4.47 -14.24
C LEU A 3 -10.54 -3.77 -13.17
N ALA A 4 -9.59 -2.93 -13.57
CA ALA A 4 -8.79 -2.13 -12.63
C ALA A 4 -9.66 -1.09 -11.93
N ILE A 5 -10.53 -0.40 -12.69
CA ILE A 5 -11.51 0.55 -12.16
C ILE A 5 -12.48 -0.16 -11.20
N LEU A 6 -12.98 -1.34 -11.58
CA LEU A 6 -13.84 -2.15 -10.71
C LEU A 6 -13.14 -2.50 -9.38
N GLY A 7 -11.85 -2.85 -9.41
CA GLY A 7 -11.04 -3.07 -8.21
C GLY A 7 -10.93 -1.82 -7.33
N LEU A 8 -10.69 -0.65 -7.92
CA LEU A 8 -10.64 0.63 -7.19
C LEU A 8 -11.99 1.02 -6.60
N VAL A 9 -13.09 0.80 -7.33
CA VAL A 9 -14.45 1.03 -6.84
C VAL A 9 -14.74 0.09 -5.66
N ALA A 10 -14.41 -1.20 -5.79
CA ALA A 10 -14.57 -2.17 -4.70
C ALA A 10 -13.76 -1.77 -3.46
N ALA A 11 -12.51 -1.32 -3.64
CA ALA A 11 -11.68 -0.78 -2.55
C ALA A 11 -12.36 0.43 -1.88
N GLY A 12 -12.93 1.35 -2.66
CA GLY A 12 -13.68 2.50 -2.15
C GLY A 12 -14.93 2.10 -1.36
N LEU A 13 -15.71 1.15 -1.87
CA LEU A 13 -16.91 0.64 -1.18
C LEU A 13 -16.55 -0.06 0.14
N LEU A 14 -15.50 -0.88 0.15
CA LEU A 14 -15.00 -1.50 1.38
C LEU A 14 -14.48 -0.46 2.38
N MET A 15 -13.78 0.57 1.91
CA MET A 15 -13.33 1.68 2.76
C MET A 15 -14.52 2.40 3.41
N LEU A 16 -15.60 2.66 2.66
CA LEU A 16 -16.84 3.24 3.19
C LEU A 16 -17.50 2.31 4.22
N TRP A 17 -17.51 1.00 3.95
CA TRP A 17 -18.02 0.00 4.89
C TRP A 17 -17.23 -0.02 6.21
N ILE A 18 -15.90 0.06 6.14
CA ILE A 18 -15.04 0.16 7.34
C ILE A 18 -15.35 1.46 8.06
N LYS A 19 -15.39 2.59 7.34
CA LYS A 19 -15.68 3.91 7.93
C LYS A 19 -16.98 3.92 8.71
N GLY A 20 -18.00 3.21 8.25
CA GLY A 20 -19.30 3.04 8.91
C GLY A 20 -19.28 2.23 10.21
N LYS A 21 -18.19 1.54 10.56
CA LYS A 21 -18.03 0.86 11.86
C LYS A 21 -17.70 1.85 12.97
N SER A 22 -18.21 1.56 14.17
CA SER A 22 -17.94 2.32 15.38
C SER A 22 -16.43 2.35 15.68
N SER A 23 -15.92 3.54 16.02
CA SER A 23 -14.53 3.76 16.42
C SER A 23 -14.32 3.63 17.94
N GLY A 24 -15.26 2.96 18.64
CA GLY A 24 -15.17 2.71 20.07
C GLY A 24 -15.44 3.93 20.96
N ASN A 25 -14.91 3.87 22.18
CA ASN A 25 -15.05 4.91 23.19
C ASN A 25 -14.13 6.11 22.93
N GLU A 26 -14.25 7.16 23.74
CA GLU A 26 -13.46 8.39 23.60
C GLU A 26 -11.96 8.13 23.71
N ARG A 27 -11.55 7.31 24.68
CA ARG A 27 -10.14 6.96 24.88
C ARG A 27 -9.51 6.26 23.67
N MET A 28 -10.24 5.33 23.04
CA MET A 28 -9.81 4.66 21.80
C MET A 28 -9.62 5.66 20.66
N LYS A 29 -10.52 6.64 20.54
CA LYS A 29 -10.43 7.69 19.52
C LYS A 29 -9.24 8.62 19.76
N GLU A 30 -8.98 9.01 20.99
CA GLU A 30 -7.81 9.83 21.36
C GLU A 30 -6.50 9.16 20.94
N ILE A 31 -6.31 7.89 21.32
CA ILE A 31 -5.10 7.13 20.98
C ILE A 31 -4.96 6.98 19.47
N ALA A 32 -6.05 6.63 18.78
CA ALA A 32 -6.05 6.53 17.32
C ALA A 32 -5.69 7.85 16.64
N GLN A 33 -6.14 9.00 17.19
CA GLN A 33 -5.77 10.32 16.69
C GLN A 33 -4.28 10.62 16.89
N MET A 34 -3.69 10.25 18.04
CA MET A 34 -2.25 10.43 18.26
C MET A 34 -1.43 9.64 17.23
N ILE A 35 -1.80 8.39 16.99
CA ILE A 35 -1.18 7.53 15.97
C ILE A 35 -1.37 8.15 14.57
N GLU A 36 -2.58 8.61 14.25
CA GLU A 36 -2.88 9.24 12.96
C GLU A 36 -2.04 10.50 12.70
N ILE A 37 -1.87 11.35 13.72
CA ILE A 37 -1.06 12.57 13.64
C ILE A 37 0.40 12.21 13.42
N GLY A 38 0.95 11.27 14.20
CA GLY A 38 2.32 10.80 14.08
C GLY A 38 2.62 10.21 12.69
N ALA A 39 1.76 9.31 12.22
CA ALA A 39 1.91 8.66 10.92
C ALA A 39 1.86 9.67 9.76
N LYS A 40 0.96 10.65 9.83
CA LYS A 40 0.90 11.75 8.83
C LYS A 40 2.14 12.63 8.87
N ALA A 41 2.62 12.99 10.06
CA ALA A 41 3.79 13.85 10.21
C ALA A 41 5.03 13.18 9.62
N TYR A 42 5.23 11.89 9.93
CA TYR A 42 6.31 11.09 9.37
C TYR A 42 6.21 10.99 7.84
N LEU A 43 5.07 10.54 7.31
CA LEU A 43 4.88 10.39 5.86
C LEU A 43 5.03 11.73 5.12
N LYS A 44 4.55 12.84 5.68
CA LYS A 44 4.76 14.16 5.10
C LYS A 44 6.24 14.49 4.97
N ARG A 45 7.05 14.24 6.00
CA ARG A 45 8.49 14.49 5.97
C ARG A 45 9.20 13.58 4.96
N GLN A 46 8.80 12.32 4.90
CA GLN A 46 9.33 11.35 3.95
C GLN A 46 9.00 11.76 2.50
N ILE A 47 7.75 12.12 2.21
CA ILE A 47 7.31 12.58 0.89
C ILE A 47 8.09 13.80 0.43
N ILE A 48 8.29 14.80 1.30
CA ILE A 48 9.06 16.01 0.95
C ILE A 48 10.48 15.64 0.54
N THR A 49 11.14 14.80 1.32
CA THR A 49 12.53 14.38 1.06
C THR A 49 12.62 13.61 -0.26
N ILE A 50 11.75 12.62 -0.46
CA ILE A 50 11.74 11.81 -1.69
C ILE A 50 11.40 12.66 -2.91
N SER A 51 10.49 13.64 -2.78
CA SER A 51 10.09 14.50 -3.89
C SER A 51 11.25 15.28 -4.49
N ILE A 52 12.23 15.68 -3.67
CA ILE A 52 13.44 16.36 -4.15
C ILE A 52 14.27 15.40 -5.02
N ILE A 53 14.48 14.17 -4.55
CA ILE A 53 15.21 13.13 -5.29
C ILE A 53 14.50 12.79 -6.60
N THR A 54 13.17 12.60 -6.54
CA THR A 54 12.31 12.36 -7.70
C THR A 54 12.42 13.50 -8.71
N ALA A 55 12.43 14.77 -8.28
CA ALA A 55 12.57 15.91 -9.19
C ALA A 55 13.93 15.92 -9.91
N VAL A 56 15.02 15.63 -9.18
CA VAL A 56 16.38 15.56 -9.78
C VAL A 56 16.45 14.44 -10.83
N ILE A 57 15.96 13.24 -10.50
CA ILE A 57 15.96 12.10 -11.43
C ILE A 57 15.05 12.39 -12.63
N PHE A 58 13.89 13.00 -12.42
CA PHE A 58 12.99 13.39 -13.51
C PHE A 58 13.65 14.34 -14.51
N VAL A 59 14.34 15.38 -14.02
CA VAL A 59 15.08 16.31 -14.88
C VAL A 59 16.21 15.60 -15.62
N ALA A 60 16.98 14.75 -14.92
CA ALA A 60 18.06 13.99 -15.53
C ALA A 60 17.55 13.06 -16.65
N LEU A 61 16.48 12.30 -16.41
CA LEU A 61 15.86 11.44 -17.43
C LEU A 61 15.31 12.26 -18.61
N SER A 62 14.78 13.46 -18.35
CA SER A 62 14.21 14.32 -19.39
C SER A 62 15.29 14.85 -20.32
N LEU A 63 16.47 15.18 -19.78
CA LEU A 63 17.60 15.70 -20.54
C LEU A 63 18.43 14.61 -21.22
N LEU A 64 18.65 13.48 -20.54
CA LEU A 64 19.58 12.44 -21.00
C LEU A 64 18.93 11.32 -21.82
N TYR A 65 17.60 11.17 -21.74
CA TYR A 65 16.92 10.03 -22.34
C TYR A 65 15.73 10.44 -23.22
N ASN A 66 14.54 10.56 -22.66
CA ASN A 66 13.37 11.07 -23.35
C ASN A 66 12.29 11.51 -22.36
N LEU A 67 11.48 12.47 -22.80
CA LEU A 67 10.40 13.02 -21.99
C LEU A 67 9.36 11.96 -21.62
N ASN A 68 9.03 11.04 -22.53
CA ASN A 68 8.02 10.01 -22.27
C ASN A 68 8.44 9.05 -21.14
N THR A 69 9.71 8.60 -21.09
CA THR A 69 10.16 7.74 -19.97
C THR A 69 10.19 8.51 -18.65
N SER A 70 10.52 9.79 -18.70
CA SER A 70 10.49 10.68 -17.53
C SER A 70 9.07 10.87 -16.99
N ILE A 71 8.09 11.04 -17.88
CA ILE A 71 6.66 11.07 -17.52
C ILE A 71 6.25 9.73 -16.91
N GLY A 72 6.69 8.60 -17.50
CA GLY A 72 6.47 7.27 -16.95
C GLY A 72 6.97 7.15 -15.51
N PHE A 73 8.21 7.59 -15.28
CA PHE A 73 8.84 7.66 -13.96
C PHE A 73 8.01 8.47 -12.97
N LEU A 74 7.53 9.64 -13.36
CA LEU A 74 6.69 10.46 -12.49
C LEU A 74 5.35 9.77 -12.17
N ILE A 75 4.71 9.13 -13.15
CA ILE A 75 3.47 8.37 -12.94
C ILE A 75 3.69 7.22 -11.96
N GLY A 76 4.76 6.43 -12.15
CA GLY A 76 5.10 5.32 -11.25
C GLY A 76 5.35 5.79 -9.82
N ALA A 77 6.11 6.88 -9.66
CA ALA A 77 6.38 7.49 -8.37
C ALA A 77 5.10 7.98 -7.67
N VAL A 78 4.25 8.72 -8.39
CA VAL A 78 2.98 9.23 -7.83
C VAL A 78 2.04 8.08 -7.46
N CYS A 79 1.88 7.07 -8.30
CA CYS A 79 1.03 5.93 -8.00
C CYS A 79 1.53 5.12 -6.80
N SER A 80 2.85 4.91 -6.67
CA SER A 80 3.44 4.22 -5.51
C SER A 80 3.24 5.01 -4.22
N LEU A 81 3.43 6.32 -4.26
CA LEU A 81 3.15 7.22 -3.13
C LEU A 81 1.67 7.20 -2.73
N MET A 82 0.77 7.22 -3.71
CA MET A 82 -0.67 7.12 -3.47
C MET A 82 -1.04 5.78 -2.83
N ALA A 83 -0.44 4.67 -3.29
CA ALA A 83 -0.65 3.35 -2.72
C ALA A 83 -0.24 3.30 -1.23
N GLY A 84 0.96 3.78 -0.92
CA GLY A 84 1.46 3.87 0.46
C GLY A 84 0.60 4.78 1.35
N TYR A 85 0.31 5.99 0.88
CA TYR A 85 -0.44 6.97 1.68
C TYR A 85 -1.88 6.52 1.94
N ILE A 86 -2.61 6.06 0.92
CA ILE A 86 -3.98 5.59 1.08
C ILE A 86 -4.00 4.31 1.93
N GLY A 87 -3.04 3.39 1.73
CA GLY A 87 -2.90 2.18 2.54
C GLY A 87 -2.75 2.49 4.03
N MET A 88 -1.86 3.42 4.38
CA MET A 88 -1.70 3.88 5.77
C MET A 88 -3.00 4.47 6.33
N ARG A 89 -3.68 5.33 5.56
CA ARG A 89 -4.95 5.95 6.00
C ARG A 89 -6.01 4.92 6.34
N VAL A 90 -6.09 3.85 5.54
CA VAL A 90 -7.03 2.75 5.76
C VAL A 90 -6.62 1.93 6.98
N ALA A 91 -5.34 1.63 7.14
CA ALA A 91 -4.82 0.91 8.30
C ALA A 91 -5.18 1.63 9.61
N VAL A 92 -4.79 2.89 9.76
CA VAL A 92 -5.10 3.71 10.96
C VAL A 92 -6.61 3.72 11.25
N MET A 93 -7.43 3.85 10.21
CA MET A 93 -8.89 3.83 10.34
C MET A 93 -9.42 2.47 10.80
N ALA A 94 -8.86 1.39 10.27
CA ALA A 94 -9.25 0.02 10.58
C ALA A 94 -8.80 -0.42 11.98
N ASN A 95 -7.62 0.01 12.45
CA ASN A 95 -7.04 -0.40 13.73
C ASN A 95 -8.01 -0.18 14.89
N VAL A 96 -8.46 1.06 15.10
CA VAL A 96 -9.38 1.40 16.19
C VAL A 96 -10.74 0.67 16.10
N ARG A 97 -11.21 0.42 14.87
CA ARG A 97 -12.46 -0.29 14.61
C ARG A 97 -12.32 -1.79 14.88
N THR A 98 -11.15 -2.35 14.59
CA THR A 98 -10.80 -3.74 14.91
C THR A 98 -10.74 -3.92 16.43
N THR A 99 -10.08 -3.02 17.15
CA THR A 99 -10.03 -3.05 18.63
C THR A 99 -11.43 -2.99 19.24
N HIS A 100 -12.28 -2.09 18.76
CA HIS A 100 -13.67 -2.02 19.24
C HIS A 100 -14.46 -3.29 18.88
N ALA A 101 -14.32 -3.82 17.67
CA ALA A 101 -14.97 -5.07 17.26
C ALA A 101 -14.53 -6.28 18.10
N ALA A 102 -13.29 -6.29 18.59
CA ALA A 102 -12.76 -7.34 19.46
C ALA A 102 -13.48 -7.41 20.80
N SER A 103 -14.03 -6.28 21.30
CA SER A 103 -14.86 -6.28 22.52
C SER A 103 -16.18 -7.05 22.35
N SER A 104 -16.63 -7.27 21.11
CA SER A 104 -17.85 -8.04 20.83
C SER A 104 -17.55 -9.47 20.39
N SER A 105 -16.63 -9.67 19.43
CA SER A 105 -16.28 -11.00 18.92
C SER A 105 -15.00 -10.99 18.10
N GLN A 106 -14.15 -11.99 18.33
CA GLN A 106 -12.93 -12.23 17.53
C GLN A 106 -13.22 -12.36 16.04
N LEU A 107 -14.30 -13.04 15.64
CA LEU A 107 -14.66 -13.20 14.22
C LEU A 107 -15.02 -11.85 13.58
N VAL A 108 -15.66 -10.95 14.34
CA VAL A 108 -16.03 -9.62 13.85
C VAL A 108 -14.79 -8.73 13.73
N ALA A 109 -13.88 -8.79 14.71
CA ALA A 109 -12.59 -8.10 14.65
C ALA A 109 -11.77 -8.56 13.43
N MET A 110 -11.66 -9.88 13.23
CA MET A 110 -10.97 -10.46 12.07
C MET A 110 -11.58 -9.98 10.75
N LYS A 111 -12.91 -9.90 10.64
CA LYS A 111 -13.59 -9.36 9.44
C LYS A 111 -13.22 -7.91 9.16
N VAL A 112 -13.15 -7.06 10.19
CA VAL A 112 -12.77 -5.65 10.03
C VAL A 112 -11.31 -5.52 9.60
N ALA A 113 -10.40 -6.23 10.27
CA ALA A 113 -8.97 -6.24 9.93
C ALA A 113 -8.71 -6.78 8.52
N PHE A 114 -9.34 -7.91 8.17
CA PHE A 114 -9.21 -8.53 6.85
C PHE A 114 -9.72 -7.60 5.74
N ASN A 115 -10.89 -6.98 5.95
CA ASN A 115 -11.42 -6.02 4.98
C ASN A 115 -10.53 -4.78 4.86
N GLY A 116 -9.88 -4.35 5.95
CA GLY A 116 -8.86 -3.29 5.94
C GLY A 116 -7.69 -3.63 5.01
N GLY A 117 -7.12 -4.83 5.16
CA GLY A 117 -6.06 -5.30 4.26
C GLY A 117 -6.52 -5.50 2.81
N ALA A 118 -7.77 -5.96 2.61
CA ALA A 118 -8.35 -6.15 1.29
C ALA A 118 -8.48 -4.84 0.51
N VAL A 119 -8.82 -3.72 1.18
CA VAL A 119 -8.86 -2.39 0.56
C VAL A 119 -7.48 -2.03 -0.01
N THR A 120 -6.41 -2.16 0.78
CA THR A 120 -5.05 -1.86 0.33
C THR A 120 -4.63 -2.76 -0.83
N GLY A 121 -4.90 -4.06 -0.77
CA GLY A 121 -4.57 -5.00 -1.84
C GLY A 121 -5.29 -4.71 -3.16
N LEU A 122 -6.58 -4.36 -3.11
CA LEU A 122 -7.36 -3.97 -4.30
C LEU A 122 -6.92 -2.62 -4.86
N LEU A 123 -6.58 -1.68 -3.98
CA LEU A 123 -6.05 -0.37 -4.35
C LEU A 123 -4.73 -0.52 -5.12
N VAL A 124 -3.78 -1.30 -4.58
CA VAL A 124 -2.47 -1.54 -5.19
C VAL A 124 -2.61 -2.12 -6.60
N ILE A 125 -3.39 -3.20 -6.76
CA ILE A 125 -3.58 -3.84 -8.06
C ILE A 125 -4.32 -2.93 -9.03
N GLY A 126 -5.37 -2.25 -8.55
CA GLY A 126 -6.14 -1.31 -9.35
C GLY A 126 -5.28 -0.18 -9.88
N LEU A 127 -4.45 0.43 -9.02
CA LEU A 127 -3.50 1.48 -9.42
C LEU A 127 -2.45 0.96 -10.39
N ALA A 128 -1.89 -0.23 -10.15
CA ALA A 128 -0.83 -0.78 -11.00
C ALA A 128 -1.33 -1.14 -12.41
N LEU A 129 -2.47 -1.82 -12.50
CA LEU A 129 -3.08 -2.15 -13.79
C LEU A 129 -3.56 -0.92 -14.55
N LEU A 130 -4.06 0.09 -13.82
CA LEU A 130 -4.49 1.35 -14.42
C LEU A 130 -3.30 2.16 -14.91
N SER A 131 -2.24 2.30 -14.11
CA SER A 131 -1.05 3.07 -14.47
C SER A 131 -0.32 2.46 -15.66
N VAL A 132 -0.03 1.15 -15.61
CA VAL A 132 0.63 0.44 -16.72
C VAL A 132 -0.27 0.41 -17.96
N GLY A 133 -1.55 0.06 -17.81
CA GLY A 133 -2.47 -0.07 -18.94
C GLY A 133 -2.79 1.26 -19.63
N ALA A 134 -3.05 2.32 -18.85
CA ALA A 134 -3.34 3.64 -19.40
C ALA A 134 -2.09 4.25 -20.05
N PHE A 135 -0.93 4.10 -19.41
CA PHE A 135 0.31 4.67 -19.94
C PHE A 135 0.82 3.91 -21.17
N TYR A 136 0.67 2.59 -21.22
CA TYR A 136 0.95 1.79 -22.42
C TYR A 136 0.07 2.21 -23.60
N LYS A 137 -1.23 2.47 -23.36
CA LYS A 137 -2.15 2.97 -24.40
C LYS A 137 -1.78 4.39 -24.85
N PHE A 138 -1.45 5.27 -23.92
CA PHE A 138 -1.08 6.66 -24.21
C PHE A 138 0.19 6.76 -25.07
N THR A 139 1.19 5.92 -24.80
CA THR A 139 2.47 5.90 -25.52
C THR A 139 2.42 5.13 -26.84
N GLY A 140 1.25 4.67 -27.28
CA GLY A 140 1.08 3.91 -28.52
C GLY A 140 1.76 2.53 -28.48
N GLY A 141 1.93 1.95 -27.30
CA GLY A 141 2.59 0.65 -27.13
C GLY A 141 4.12 0.71 -26.98
N ASN A 142 4.67 1.89 -26.66
CA ASN A 142 6.11 2.03 -26.43
C ASN A 142 6.52 1.46 -25.05
N MET A 143 7.01 0.22 -25.07
CA MET A 143 7.48 -0.50 -23.88
C MET A 143 8.62 0.21 -23.13
N GLN A 144 9.46 0.96 -23.83
CA GLN A 144 10.62 1.63 -23.21
C GLN A 144 10.18 2.71 -22.22
N CYS A 145 9.03 3.33 -22.46
CA CYS A 145 8.45 4.29 -21.53
C CYS A 145 7.98 3.63 -20.23
N LEU A 146 7.53 2.36 -20.29
CA LEU A 146 7.12 1.60 -19.09
C LEU A 146 8.29 1.33 -18.15
N ILE A 147 9.52 1.23 -18.67
CA ILE A 147 10.72 1.08 -17.82
C ILE A 147 10.87 2.28 -16.88
N GLY A 148 10.53 3.48 -17.35
CA GLY A 148 10.47 4.67 -16.48
C GLY A 148 9.48 4.50 -15.35
N LEU A 149 8.26 4.02 -15.66
CA LEU A 149 7.22 3.76 -14.66
C LEU A 149 7.66 2.73 -13.61
N ALA A 150 8.30 1.64 -14.03
CA ALA A 150 8.94 0.69 -13.12
C ALA A 150 9.96 1.40 -12.21
N LEU A 151 10.91 2.13 -12.79
CA LEU A 151 11.96 2.84 -12.06
C LEU A 151 11.40 3.81 -11.01
N GLY A 152 10.37 4.59 -11.37
CA GLY A 152 9.73 5.52 -10.44
C GLY A 152 9.01 4.82 -9.30
N SER A 153 8.37 3.69 -9.59
CA SER A 153 7.71 2.86 -8.58
C SER A 153 8.73 2.30 -7.58
N SER A 154 9.88 1.82 -8.07
CA SER A 154 10.98 1.27 -7.27
C SER A 154 11.66 2.31 -6.40
N LEU A 155 11.88 3.52 -6.91
CA LEU A 155 12.46 4.60 -6.11
C LEU A 155 11.63 4.88 -4.85
N ILE A 156 10.31 5.04 -5.02
CA ILE A 156 9.42 5.31 -3.89
C ILE A 156 9.36 4.13 -2.94
N SER A 157 9.22 2.90 -3.45
CA SER A 157 9.16 1.68 -2.62
C SER A 157 10.38 1.57 -1.70
N VAL A 158 11.59 1.73 -2.25
CA VAL A 158 12.83 1.61 -1.48
C VAL A 158 12.86 2.60 -0.33
N PHE A 159 12.57 3.89 -0.57
CA PHE A 159 12.59 4.87 0.51
C PHE A 159 11.42 4.72 1.48
N ALA A 160 10.24 4.34 1.01
CA ALA A 160 9.07 4.10 1.84
C ALA A 160 9.33 2.95 2.83
N ARG A 161 9.79 1.81 2.31
CA ARG A 161 10.07 0.59 3.07
C ARG A 161 11.28 0.73 3.98
N LEU A 162 12.40 1.26 3.50
CA LEU A 162 13.59 1.43 4.34
C LEU A 162 13.37 2.49 5.42
N GLY A 163 12.83 3.66 5.05
CA GLY A 163 12.57 4.71 6.02
C GLY A 163 11.58 4.26 7.08
N GLY A 164 10.41 3.77 6.65
CA GLY A 164 9.37 3.29 7.56
C GLY A 164 9.84 2.11 8.40
N GLY A 165 10.60 1.18 7.82
CA GLY A 165 11.21 0.04 8.48
C GLY A 165 12.20 0.42 9.58
N ILE A 166 13.06 1.41 9.32
CA ILE A 166 13.98 1.94 10.35
C ILE A 166 13.19 2.58 11.49
N TYR A 167 12.16 3.37 11.16
CA TYR A 167 11.33 4.02 12.18
C TYR A 167 10.59 3.01 13.07
N THR A 168 9.88 2.04 12.47
CA THR A 168 9.16 1.01 13.24
C THR A 168 10.11 0.19 14.08
N LYS A 169 11.17 -0.37 13.50
CA LYS A 169 12.05 -1.28 14.24
C LYS A 169 12.89 -0.60 15.32
N ALA A 170 13.23 0.68 15.15
CA ALA A 170 13.85 1.44 16.23
C ALA A 170 12.89 1.66 17.42
N ALA A 171 11.60 1.91 17.13
CA ALA A 171 10.59 2.12 18.15
C ALA A 171 10.18 0.82 18.86
N ASP A 172 9.88 -0.23 18.09
CA ASP A 172 9.55 -1.60 18.53
C ASP A 172 10.63 -2.15 19.48
N VAL A 173 11.89 -2.22 19.02
CA VAL A 173 13.00 -2.72 19.84
C VAL A 173 13.23 -1.87 21.09
N GLY A 174 13.10 -0.54 20.99
CA GLY A 174 13.25 0.36 22.13
C GLY A 174 12.13 0.20 23.17
N ALA A 175 10.88 0.06 22.71
CA ALA A 175 9.72 -0.13 23.55
C ALA A 175 9.78 -1.46 24.28
N ASP A 176 10.12 -2.54 23.56
CA ASP A 176 10.12 -3.90 24.08
C ASP A 176 11.27 -4.16 25.04
N LEU A 177 12.49 -3.72 24.75
CA LEU A 177 13.64 -3.98 25.62
C LEU A 177 13.47 -3.27 26.97
N VAL A 178 13.20 -1.97 26.96
CA VAL A 178 13.05 -1.21 28.21
C VAL A 178 11.76 -1.57 28.93
N GLY A 179 10.69 -1.79 28.17
CA GLY A 179 9.37 -2.15 28.69
C GLY A 179 9.35 -3.53 29.34
N LYS A 180 9.57 -4.57 28.53
CA LYS A 180 9.38 -5.97 28.93
C LYS A 180 10.56 -6.48 29.77
N ILE A 181 11.79 -6.19 29.36
CA ILE A 181 13.00 -6.79 29.97
C ILE A 181 13.44 -6.01 31.20
N GLU A 182 13.61 -4.69 31.10
CA GLU A 182 14.16 -3.89 32.19
C GLU A 182 13.12 -3.52 33.24
N SER A 183 11.92 -3.15 32.81
CA SER A 183 10.87 -2.61 33.69
C SER A 183 9.76 -3.59 34.01
N SER A 184 9.80 -4.81 33.45
CA SER A 184 8.76 -5.85 33.62
C SER A 184 7.33 -5.34 33.34
N MET A 185 7.19 -4.39 32.42
CA MET A 185 5.91 -3.87 31.95
C MET A 185 5.30 -4.83 30.91
N ALA A 186 3.98 -4.76 30.74
CA ALA A 186 3.31 -5.45 29.65
C ALA A 186 3.69 -4.84 28.30
N GLU A 187 3.55 -5.62 27.22
CA GLU A 187 3.59 -5.12 25.85
C GLU A 187 2.53 -4.03 25.65
N ASP A 188 2.86 -2.99 24.89
CA ASP A 188 1.99 -1.82 24.64
C ASP A 188 1.49 -1.10 25.90
N ASP A 189 2.21 -1.19 27.03
CA ASP A 189 1.81 -0.51 28.26
C ASP A 189 1.78 1.03 28.06
N PRO A 190 0.67 1.72 28.39
CA PRO A 190 0.52 3.15 28.13
C PRO A 190 1.51 4.03 28.92
N ARG A 191 2.21 3.48 29.92
CA ARG A 191 3.27 4.17 30.68
C ARG A 191 4.58 4.23 29.91
N ASN A 192 4.77 3.36 28.92
CA ASN A 192 5.98 3.34 28.10
C ASN A 192 5.87 4.41 27.00
N PRO A 193 6.74 5.43 26.99
CA PRO A 193 6.65 6.55 26.06
C PRO A 193 6.91 6.15 24.60
N ALA A 194 7.51 4.97 24.36
CA ALA A 194 7.82 4.50 23.01
C ALA A 194 6.62 3.87 22.28
N VAL A 195 5.56 3.49 22.99
CA VAL A 195 4.43 2.71 22.43
C VAL A 195 3.68 3.46 21.32
N ILE A 196 3.53 4.79 21.44
CA ILE A 196 2.92 5.59 20.37
C ILE A 196 3.82 5.60 19.13
N ALA A 197 5.14 5.68 19.30
CA ALA A 197 6.07 5.65 18.16
C ALA A 197 6.06 4.27 17.48
N ASP A 198 5.95 3.19 18.26
CA ASP A 198 5.85 1.83 17.75
C ASP A 198 4.59 1.64 16.89
N ASN A 199 3.43 1.98 17.46
CA ASN A 199 2.15 1.92 16.75
C ASN A 199 2.09 2.86 15.53
N VAL A 200 2.77 4.03 15.58
CA VAL A 200 2.95 4.88 14.39
C VAL A 200 3.81 4.15 13.35
N GLY A 201 4.89 3.51 13.80
CA GLY A 201 5.79 2.67 13.04
C GLY A 201 5.07 1.63 12.20
N ASP A 202 4.19 0.84 12.80
CA ASP A 202 3.40 -0.18 12.08
C ASP A 202 2.60 0.41 10.91
N ASN A 203 2.07 1.62 11.08
CA ASN A 203 1.29 2.27 10.04
C ASN A 203 2.17 2.85 8.92
N VAL A 204 3.38 3.33 9.22
CA VAL A 204 4.26 3.96 8.23
C VAL A 204 5.22 2.97 7.55
N GLY A 205 5.70 1.96 8.27
CA GLY A 205 6.55 0.89 7.75
C GLY A 205 5.70 -0.24 7.18
N ASP A 206 5.02 -0.96 8.06
CA ASP A 206 4.40 -2.24 7.74
C ASP A 206 3.13 -2.08 6.88
N CYS A 207 2.46 -0.92 6.94
CA CYS A 207 1.33 -0.63 6.05
C CYS A 207 1.74 0.21 4.84
N ALA A 208 2.26 1.44 5.05
CA ALA A 208 2.57 2.35 3.93
C ALA A 208 3.73 1.83 3.07
N GLY A 209 4.82 1.41 3.71
CA GLY A 209 5.99 0.83 3.05
C GLY A 209 5.65 -0.45 2.30
N MET A 210 4.93 -1.38 2.95
CA MET A 210 4.50 -2.63 2.29
C MET A 210 3.56 -2.36 1.11
N ALA A 211 2.63 -1.42 1.20
CA ALA A 211 1.74 -1.10 0.09
C ALA A 211 2.50 -0.55 -1.13
N ALA A 212 3.49 0.32 -0.91
CA ALA A 212 4.37 0.82 -1.96
C ALA A 212 5.26 -0.30 -2.56
N ASP A 213 5.74 -1.23 -1.72
CA ASP A 213 6.56 -2.37 -2.13
C ASP A 213 5.79 -3.37 -2.98
N VAL A 214 4.58 -3.76 -2.54
CA VAL A 214 3.74 -4.67 -3.31
C VAL A 214 3.29 -4.02 -4.63
N PHE A 215 3.07 -2.70 -4.65
CA PHE A 215 2.79 -1.97 -5.90
C PHE A 215 3.96 -2.05 -6.87
N GLU A 216 5.16 -1.74 -6.38
CA GLU A 216 6.41 -1.84 -7.14
C GLU A 216 6.59 -3.24 -7.73
N THR A 217 6.51 -4.27 -6.88
CA THR A 217 6.76 -5.64 -7.29
C THR A 217 5.76 -6.06 -8.36
N TYR A 218 4.49 -5.66 -8.23
CA TYR A 218 3.46 -5.95 -9.21
C TYR A 218 3.72 -5.24 -10.55
N VAL A 219 4.05 -3.94 -10.52
CA VAL A 219 4.35 -3.13 -11.70
C VAL A 219 5.57 -3.69 -12.44
N VAL A 220 6.67 -3.95 -11.72
CA VAL A 220 7.92 -4.45 -12.31
C VAL A 220 7.73 -5.85 -12.89
N SER A 221 7.03 -6.74 -12.17
CA SER A 221 6.73 -8.09 -12.69
C SER A 221 5.86 -8.03 -13.95
N LEU A 222 4.85 -7.16 -13.95
CA LEU A 222 3.95 -6.98 -15.09
C LEU A 222 4.72 -6.47 -16.31
N ILE A 223 5.51 -5.42 -16.15
CA ILE A 223 6.32 -4.83 -17.23
C ILE A 223 7.39 -5.80 -17.71
N GLY A 224 8.04 -6.53 -16.80
CA GLY A 224 9.02 -7.55 -17.13
C GLY A 224 8.42 -8.65 -18.01
N ALA A 225 7.25 -9.17 -17.63
CA ALA A 225 6.53 -10.16 -18.43
C ALA A 225 6.13 -9.60 -19.81
N MET A 226 5.69 -8.34 -19.88
CA MET A 226 5.38 -7.66 -21.14
C MET A 226 6.61 -7.52 -22.05
N ILE A 227 7.77 -7.14 -21.50
CA ILE A 227 9.04 -7.03 -22.23
C ILE A 227 9.45 -8.39 -22.79
N VAL A 228 9.44 -9.44 -21.96
CA VAL A 228 9.78 -10.80 -22.38
C VAL A 228 8.85 -11.25 -23.51
N GLY A 229 7.53 -11.08 -23.36
CA GLY A 229 6.56 -11.43 -24.40
C GLY A 229 6.78 -10.69 -25.72
N LYS A 230 7.20 -9.41 -25.67
CA LYS A 230 7.57 -8.64 -26.87
C LYS A 230 8.82 -9.21 -27.55
N LEU A 231 9.86 -9.53 -26.77
CA LEU A 231 11.14 -10.00 -27.29
C LEU A 231 11.07 -11.42 -27.86
N THR A 232 10.27 -12.30 -27.26
CA THR A 232 10.18 -13.71 -27.68
C THR A 232 9.17 -13.94 -28.80
N CYS A 233 8.01 -13.29 -28.75
CA CYS A 233 6.90 -13.59 -29.66
C CYS A 233 6.61 -12.49 -30.69
N GLY A 234 7.10 -11.26 -30.51
CA GLY A 234 6.92 -10.13 -31.44
C GLY A 234 5.47 -9.66 -31.68
N THR A 235 4.46 -10.36 -31.14
CA THR A 235 3.03 -10.10 -31.35
C THR A 235 2.43 -9.27 -30.21
N GLY A 236 1.42 -8.44 -30.54
CA GLY A 236 0.70 -7.64 -29.54
C GLY A 236 -0.04 -8.48 -28.50
N SER A 237 -0.47 -9.70 -28.84
CA SER A 237 -1.20 -10.59 -27.92
C SER A 237 -0.34 -11.07 -26.75
N ALA A 238 0.93 -11.39 -26.99
CA ALA A 238 1.86 -11.82 -25.93
C ALA A 238 2.15 -10.68 -24.92
N VAL A 239 2.17 -9.43 -25.39
CA VAL A 239 2.35 -8.24 -24.55
C VAL A 239 1.10 -7.94 -23.70
N LEU A 240 -0.09 -8.24 -24.22
CA LEU A 240 -1.34 -7.98 -23.50
C LEU A 240 -1.71 -9.07 -22.49
N LEU A 241 -1.21 -10.29 -22.66
CA LEU A 241 -1.53 -11.43 -21.81
C LEU A 241 -1.29 -11.16 -20.30
N PRO A 242 -0.14 -10.61 -19.86
CA PRO A 242 0.08 -10.29 -18.44
C PRO A 242 -0.95 -9.30 -17.87
N ILE A 243 -1.36 -8.30 -18.67
CA ILE A 243 -2.38 -7.31 -18.27
C ILE A 243 -3.75 -7.98 -18.13
N ILE A 244 -4.10 -8.90 -19.04
CA ILE A 244 -5.36 -9.64 -19.00
C ILE A 244 -5.42 -10.54 -17.77
N LEU A 245 -4.35 -11.31 -17.52
CA LEU A 245 -4.25 -12.16 -16.33
C LEU A 245 -4.35 -11.35 -15.04
N GLY A 246 -3.66 -10.21 -14.98
CA GLY A 246 -3.77 -9.27 -13.89
C GLY A 246 -5.20 -8.75 -13.70
N GLY A 247 -5.90 -8.41 -14.79
CA GLY A 247 -7.31 -8.03 -14.77
C GLY A 247 -8.23 -9.13 -14.21
N ILE A 248 -8.08 -10.37 -14.67
CA ILE A 248 -8.87 -11.52 -14.20
C ILE A 248 -8.63 -11.75 -12.70
N SER A 249 -7.40 -11.56 -12.22
CA SER A 249 -7.07 -11.72 -10.79
C SER A 249 -7.85 -10.77 -9.87
N VAL A 250 -8.32 -9.62 -10.38
CA VAL A 250 -9.17 -8.70 -9.61
C VAL A 250 -10.52 -9.35 -9.26
N ILE A 251 -11.09 -10.13 -10.18
CA ILE A 251 -12.38 -10.81 -9.98
C ILE A 251 -12.22 -12.00 -9.01
N GLY A 252 -11.11 -12.73 -9.10
CA GLY A 252 -10.87 -13.91 -8.26
C GLY A 252 -10.53 -13.61 -6.80
N LYS A 253 -10.29 -12.34 -6.43
CA LYS A 253 -9.85 -11.99 -5.09
C LYS A 253 -11.02 -11.92 -4.10
N PRO A 254 -10.83 -12.42 -2.86
CA PRO A 254 -11.85 -12.37 -1.81
C PRO A 254 -12.35 -10.95 -1.47
N GLY A 255 -11.72 -9.87 -1.93
CA GLY A 255 -12.18 -8.49 -1.67
C GLY A 255 -13.21 -7.94 -2.66
N THR A 256 -13.38 -8.52 -3.85
CA THR A 256 -14.33 -8.01 -4.87
C THR A 256 -15.74 -8.59 -4.71
N ALA A 257 -15.86 -9.76 -4.09
CA ALA A 257 -17.09 -10.20 -3.43
C ALA A 257 -16.92 -9.96 -1.93
N PRO A 258 -17.93 -9.52 -1.16
CA PRO A 258 -17.81 -9.49 0.30
C PRO A 258 -17.37 -10.88 0.79
N VAL A 259 -16.24 -10.99 1.49
CA VAL A 259 -15.91 -12.22 2.21
C VAL A 259 -16.95 -12.41 3.30
N PHE A 260 -18.03 -13.08 2.94
CA PHE A 260 -18.84 -13.81 3.89
C PHE A 260 -17.96 -14.95 4.39
N LEU A 261 -17.12 -14.67 5.40
CA LEU A 261 -16.61 -15.71 6.27
C LEU A 261 -17.85 -16.33 6.92
N ASP A 262 -18.35 -17.38 6.28
CA ASP A 262 -19.40 -18.25 6.77
C ASP A 262 -18.88 -18.93 8.05
N LYS A 263 -19.72 -18.94 9.09
CA LYS A 263 -19.37 -19.45 10.42
C LYS A 263 -18.97 -20.94 10.41
N ARG A 264 -19.22 -21.66 9.31
CA ARG A 264 -19.03 -23.11 9.21
C ARG A 264 -17.64 -23.58 8.80
N ARG A 265 -16.70 -22.68 8.47
CA ARG A 265 -15.36 -23.07 7.95
C ARG A 265 -14.18 -22.85 8.90
N PHE A 266 -14.42 -22.44 10.14
CA PHE A 266 -13.38 -22.41 11.16
C PHE A 266 -13.60 -23.58 12.12
N ILE A 267 -12.87 -24.67 11.87
CA ILE A 267 -12.56 -25.68 12.89
C ILE A 267 -11.21 -25.26 13.44
N TRP A 268 -11.23 -24.60 14.60
CA TRP A 268 -10.12 -24.56 15.55
C TRP A 268 -10.72 -24.87 16.91
#